data_AF-A0A1G8C681-F1
#
_entry.id   AF-A0A1G8C681-F1
#
_cell.length_a   1.000
_cell.length_b   1.000
_cell.length_c   1.000
_cell.angle_alpha   90.00
_cell.angle_beta   90.00
_cell.angle_gamma   90.00
#
_symmetry.space_group_name_H-M   'P 1'
#
loop_
_entity.id
_entity.type
_entity.pdbx_description
1 polymer ?
#
loop_
_entity_poly.entity_id
_entity_poly.type
_entity_poly.pdbx_seq_one_letter_code
_entity_poly.pdbx_strand_id
1 'polypeptide(L)'
;MQKNRFCTSSSKRALRTDRSESLMPAGPALSSWKQLTSSAGKKMSDTGQQLLSEGRRLYGIALWRALTGDSGDSANKDIRRAIVALSSAMNWLEGWDSDGFDLAHQFLDKSGELARREFSAGCCFDFRDDAYHQACPVALAHSRVGMSAGFVIKQSHCSVCGKDPEECEHISGRVYDGERCCRVITEAELLEVSLVERPNQPDARIHSYTLTRSELYASLGEGFAWGMTISCDRCLNPCRGLSYPMRNT
;
A
#
# COMPACT_ATOMS: atom_id res chain seq x y z
N MET A 1 38.36 43.29 -7.25
CA MET A 1 37.60 44.10 -8.23
C MET A 1 36.20 44.34 -7.69
N GLN A 2 35.74 45.59 -7.85
CA GLN A 2 34.47 46.27 -7.49
C GLN A 2 33.21 45.38 -7.34
N LYS A 3 32.47 45.49 -6.21
CA LYS A 3 31.33 46.41 -5.95
C LYS A 3 30.19 46.30 -6.97
N ASN A 4 29.00 45.89 -6.50
CA ASN A 4 27.82 46.75 -6.56
C ASN A 4 26.68 46.26 -5.64
N ARG A 5 26.30 47.12 -4.70
CA ARG A 5 24.95 47.22 -4.14
C ARG A 5 24.16 48.14 -5.08
N PHE A 6 22.88 47.85 -5.34
CA PHE A 6 21.88 48.91 -5.51
C PHE A 6 20.52 48.42 -5.01
N CYS A 7 19.97 49.24 -4.11
CA CYS A 7 18.61 49.21 -3.59
C CYS A 7 17.74 50.09 -4.51
N THR A 8 16.45 49.79 -4.70
CA THR A 8 15.34 50.78 -4.65
C THR A 8 13.96 50.13 -4.89
N SER A 9 13.11 50.30 -3.87
CA SER A 9 11.67 50.62 -3.83
C SER A 9 10.71 50.44 -5.03
N SER A 10 9.62 49.72 -4.73
CA SER A 10 8.19 50.13 -4.87
C SER A 10 7.56 50.35 -6.26
N SER A 11 6.59 49.49 -6.64
CA SER A 11 5.20 49.94 -6.85
C SER A 11 4.21 48.76 -6.93
N LYS A 12 3.03 48.97 -6.35
CA LYS A 12 1.88 48.06 -6.30
C LYS A 12 1.21 47.99 -7.68
N ARG A 13 0.84 46.78 -8.14
CA ARG A 13 -0.33 46.61 -9.01
C ARG A 13 -1.06 45.32 -8.67
N ALA A 14 -2.27 45.50 -8.14
CA ALA A 14 -3.19 44.45 -7.78
C ALA A 14 -3.69 43.74 -9.04
N LEU A 15 -3.50 42.42 -9.11
CA LEU A 15 -4.26 41.54 -9.98
C LEU A 15 -5.29 40.84 -9.10
N ARG A 16 -6.55 41.28 -9.25
CA ARG A 16 -7.73 40.54 -8.80
C ARG A 16 -7.75 39.22 -9.57
N THR A 17 -7.70 38.10 -8.86
CA THR A 17 -8.21 36.83 -9.37
C THR A 17 -9.42 36.47 -8.52
N ASP A 18 -10.54 36.28 -9.21
CA ASP A 18 -11.83 35.90 -8.65
C ASP A 18 -11.69 34.64 -7.82
N ARG A 19 -12.06 34.75 -6.55
CA ARG A 19 -12.38 33.59 -5.72
C ARG A 19 -13.71 33.04 -6.24
N SER A 20 -13.67 31.94 -6.97
CA SER A 20 -14.82 31.04 -7.00
C SER A 20 -14.95 30.45 -5.59
N GLU A 21 -15.80 31.07 -4.77
CA GLU A 21 -16.25 30.55 -3.49
C GLU A 21 -16.90 29.17 -3.72
N SER A 22 -16.09 28.13 -3.53
CA SER A 22 -16.55 26.77 -3.35
C SER A 22 -17.50 26.74 -2.16
N LEU A 23 -18.76 26.46 -2.43
CA LEU A 23 -19.84 26.18 -1.48
C LEU A 23 -19.38 25.10 -0.48
N MET A 24 -18.81 25.53 0.65
CA MET A 24 -18.58 24.70 1.82
C MET A 24 -19.74 24.94 2.80
N PRO A 25 -20.42 23.91 3.31
CA PRO A 25 -21.44 24.11 4.31
C PRO A 25 -20.79 24.61 5.61
N ALA A 26 -21.08 25.86 5.99
CA ALA A 26 -20.69 26.43 7.27
C ALA A 26 -21.60 25.87 8.37
N GLY A 27 -21.11 24.86 9.08
CA GLY A 27 -21.80 24.24 10.22
C GLY A 27 -20.83 23.41 11.09
N PRO A 28 -21.26 22.91 12.26
CA PRO A 28 -20.43 22.26 13.29
C PRO A 28 -19.71 20.97 12.82
N ALA A 29 -19.89 20.57 11.57
CA ALA A 29 -19.22 19.44 10.94
C ALA A 29 -17.68 19.59 10.91
N LEU A 30 -17.13 20.80 10.74
CA LEU A 30 -15.68 20.99 10.51
C LEU A 30 -14.77 20.47 11.64
N SER A 31 -15.20 20.51 12.90
CA SER A 31 -14.45 19.96 14.03
C SER A 31 -14.50 18.43 14.07
N SER A 32 -15.65 17.86 13.72
CA SER A 32 -15.87 16.41 13.60
C SER A 32 -15.02 15.81 12.46
N TRP A 33 -14.94 16.47 11.30
CA TRP A 33 -14.12 16.03 10.16
C TRP A 33 -12.62 15.97 10.51
N LYS A 34 -12.08 16.98 11.23
CA LYS A 34 -10.67 16.97 11.66
C LYS A 34 -10.35 15.85 12.67
N GLN A 35 -11.29 15.54 13.57
CA GLN A 35 -11.11 14.45 14.53
C GLN A 35 -11.20 13.07 13.84
N LEU A 36 -12.08 12.91 12.85
CA LEU A 36 -12.22 11.68 12.07
C LEU A 36 -10.99 11.41 11.20
N THR A 37 -10.41 12.43 10.55
CA THR A 37 -9.18 12.25 9.78
C THR A 37 -7.97 11.95 10.68
N SER A 38 -7.87 12.57 11.86
CA SER A 38 -6.80 12.28 12.82
C SER A 38 -6.88 10.85 13.40
N SER A 39 -8.09 10.34 13.65
CA SER A 39 -8.28 9.01 14.22
C SER A 39 -8.10 7.91 13.18
N ALA A 40 -8.52 8.14 11.94
CA ALA A 40 -8.24 7.27 10.81
C ALA A 40 -6.72 7.17 10.53
N GLY A 41 -6.02 8.31 10.47
CA GLY A 41 -4.57 8.33 10.27
C GLY A 41 -3.81 7.60 11.38
N LYS A 42 -4.22 7.79 12.65
CA LYS A 42 -3.66 7.05 13.79
C LYS A 42 -3.87 5.54 13.65
N LYS A 43 -5.09 5.08 13.31
CA LYS A 43 -5.39 3.66 13.13
C LYS A 43 -4.57 3.02 12.00
N MET A 44 -4.38 3.74 10.90
CA MET A 44 -3.57 3.26 9.78
C MET A 44 -2.11 3.06 10.19
N SER A 45 -1.54 4.04 10.89
CA SER A 45 -0.19 3.95 11.45
C SER A 45 -0.06 2.80 12.46
N ASP A 46 -1.00 2.65 13.40
CA ASP A 46 -0.99 1.56 14.39
C ASP A 46 -1.01 0.17 13.72
N THR A 47 -1.88 -0.01 12.72
CA THR A 47 -1.99 -1.27 11.95
C THR A 47 -0.68 -1.55 11.19
N GLY A 48 -0.13 -0.53 10.52
CA GLY A 48 1.14 -0.64 9.82
C GLY A 48 2.31 -1.00 10.74
N GLN A 49 2.37 -0.43 11.94
CA GLN A 49 3.40 -0.71 12.94
C GLN A 49 3.30 -2.15 13.48
N GLN A 50 2.09 -2.66 13.68
CA GLN A 50 1.88 -4.06 14.06
C GLN A 50 2.37 -5.02 12.97
N LEU A 51 2.04 -4.76 11.70
CA LEU A 51 2.49 -5.55 10.56
C LEU A 51 4.02 -5.51 10.39
N LEU A 52 4.63 -4.33 10.57
CA LEU A 52 6.08 -4.16 10.54
C LEU A 52 6.77 -4.96 11.64
N SER A 53 6.25 -4.90 12.86
CA SER A 53 6.76 -5.66 14.01
C SER A 53 6.70 -7.17 13.75
N GLU A 54 5.55 -7.67 13.29
CA GLU A 54 5.36 -9.09 12.98
C GLU A 54 6.27 -9.55 11.83
N GLY A 55 6.34 -8.77 10.75
CA GLY A 55 7.20 -9.05 9.60
C GLY A 55 8.68 -9.15 9.98
N ARG A 56 9.18 -8.21 10.80
CA ARG A 56 10.56 -8.23 11.31
C ARG A 56 10.83 -9.43 12.22
N ARG A 57 9.88 -9.79 13.08
CA ARG A 57 9.98 -10.95 13.96
C ARG A 57 10.10 -12.24 13.15
N LEU A 58 9.24 -12.42 12.14
CA LEU A 58 9.26 -13.58 11.25
C LEU A 58 10.53 -13.65 10.41
N TYR A 59 11.00 -12.52 9.87
CA TYR A 59 12.30 -12.44 9.18
C TYR A 59 13.45 -12.89 10.09
N GLY A 60 13.49 -12.42 11.35
CA GLY A 60 14.52 -12.80 12.31
C GLY A 60 14.54 -14.30 12.61
N ILE A 61 13.36 -14.91 12.75
CA ILE A 61 13.22 -16.36 12.95
C ILE A 61 13.73 -17.13 11.73
N ALA A 62 13.31 -16.75 10.52
CA ALA A 62 13.74 -17.41 9.29
C ALA A 62 15.25 -17.26 9.05
N LEU A 63 15.81 -16.08 9.31
CA LEU A 63 17.25 -15.82 9.21
C LEU A 63 18.04 -16.69 10.20
N TRP A 64 17.61 -16.74 11.46
CA TRP A 64 18.28 -17.56 12.47
C TRP A 64 18.29 -19.04 12.07
N ARG A 65 17.16 -19.56 11.61
CA ARG A 65 17.06 -20.94 11.12
C ARG A 65 17.96 -21.22 9.91
N ALA A 66 18.02 -20.31 8.94
CA ALA A 66 18.92 -20.43 7.80
C ALA A 66 20.39 -20.48 8.26
N LEU A 67 20.80 -19.61 9.20
CA LEU A 67 22.16 -19.56 9.72
C LEU A 67 22.54 -20.80 10.56
N THR A 68 21.58 -21.48 11.17
CA THR A 68 21.82 -22.69 11.98
C THR A 68 21.64 -23.99 11.19
N GLY A 69 21.36 -23.91 9.88
CA GLY A 69 21.17 -25.08 9.01
C GLY A 69 19.77 -25.71 9.10
N ASP A 70 18.81 -25.08 9.76
CA ASP A 70 17.39 -25.48 9.80
C ASP A 70 16.62 -24.85 8.63
N SER A 71 17.09 -25.04 7.40
CA SER A 71 16.50 -24.48 6.17
C SER A 71 15.32 -25.31 5.62
N GLY A 72 14.55 -25.94 6.51
CA GLY A 72 13.36 -26.72 6.14
C GLY A 72 12.13 -25.88 5.78
N ASP A 73 11.03 -26.56 5.46
CA ASP A 73 9.75 -25.97 5.06
C ASP A 73 9.21 -24.91 6.04
N SER A 74 9.52 -25.05 7.34
CA SER A 74 9.09 -24.10 8.37
C SER A 74 9.77 -22.74 8.21
N ALA A 75 11.07 -22.71 7.91
CA ALA A 75 11.81 -21.48 7.65
C ALA A 75 11.33 -20.79 6.38
N ASN A 76 11.07 -21.56 5.31
CA ASN A 76 10.46 -21.03 4.09
C ASN A 76 9.06 -20.44 4.38
N LYS A 77 8.21 -21.12 5.15
CA LYS A 77 6.89 -20.57 5.53
C LYS A 77 7.00 -19.24 6.28
N ASP A 78 7.92 -19.15 7.24
CA ASP A 78 8.09 -17.92 8.02
C ASP A 78 8.63 -16.75 7.17
N ILE A 79 9.58 -16.99 6.26
CA ILE A 79 10.05 -15.91 5.37
C ILE A 79 8.97 -15.44 4.39
N ARG A 80 8.13 -16.36 3.89
CA ARG A 80 7.01 -16.01 3.00
C ARG A 80 5.95 -15.19 3.76
N ARG A 81 5.67 -15.55 5.02
CA ARG A 81 4.79 -14.75 5.89
C ARG A 81 5.40 -13.39 6.21
N ALA A 82 6.71 -13.30 6.43
CA ALA A 82 7.41 -12.03 6.63
C ALA A 82 7.24 -11.11 5.42
N ILE A 83 7.44 -11.62 4.21
CA ILE A 83 7.27 -10.88 2.95
C ILE A 83 5.85 -10.31 2.82
N VAL A 84 4.82 -11.12 3.09
CA VAL A 84 3.42 -10.67 3.04
C VAL A 84 3.15 -9.58 4.08
N ALA A 85 3.59 -9.79 5.33
CA ALA A 85 3.38 -8.82 6.41
C ALA A 85 4.10 -7.49 6.12
N LEU A 86 5.34 -7.52 5.63
CA LEU A 86 6.14 -6.33 5.32
C LEU A 86 5.60 -5.59 4.09
N SER A 87 5.14 -6.31 3.06
CA SER A 87 4.47 -5.70 1.92
C SER A 87 3.19 -4.98 2.33
N SER A 88 2.41 -5.57 3.25
CA SER A 88 1.21 -4.93 3.80
C SER A 88 1.59 -3.75 4.71
N ALA A 89 2.62 -3.88 5.55
CA ALA A 89 3.12 -2.78 6.38
C ALA A 89 3.46 -1.54 5.54
N MET A 90 4.14 -1.71 4.41
CA MET A 90 4.40 -0.61 3.47
C MET A 90 3.10 0.06 3.01
N ASN A 91 2.05 -0.70 2.70
CA ASN A 91 0.77 -0.14 2.28
C ASN A 91 0.12 0.72 3.37
N TRP A 92 0.10 0.23 4.61
CA TRP A 92 -0.56 0.89 5.74
C TRP A 92 0.21 2.10 6.27
N LEU A 93 1.55 2.10 6.16
CA LEU A 93 2.42 3.19 6.63
C LEU A 93 2.57 4.31 5.60
N GLU A 94 2.32 4.02 4.32
CA GLU A 94 2.50 4.97 3.22
C GLU A 94 1.76 6.28 3.46
N GLY A 95 2.53 7.37 3.57
CA GLY A 95 2.05 8.74 3.77
C GLY A 95 1.51 9.05 5.17
N TRP A 96 1.73 8.16 6.15
CA TRP A 96 1.41 8.37 7.56
C TRP A 96 2.64 8.28 8.45
N ASP A 97 3.58 7.42 8.11
CA ASP A 97 4.81 7.17 8.86
C ASP A 97 5.94 6.82 7.89
N SER A 98 6.75 7.81 7.54
CA SER A 98 7.85 7.66 6.59
C SER A 98 8.93 6.70 7.08
N ASP A 99 9.27 6.80 8.36
CA ASP A 99 10.36 6.01 8.94
C ASP A 99 9.95 4.53 9.04
N GLY A 100 8.69 4.28 9.44
CA GLY A 100 8.11 2.95 9.42
C GLY A 100 8.02 2.38 8.00
N PHE A 101 7.61 3.20 7.03
CA PHE A 101 7.54 2.81 5.62
C PHE A 101 8.91 2.41 5.07
N ASP A 102 9.94 3.22 5.29
CA ASP A 102 11.31 2.95 4.85
C ASP A 102 11.87 1.69 5.52
N LEU A 103 11.56 1.49 6.82
CA LEU A 103 11.98 0.29 7.52
C LEU A 103 11.28 -0.96 6.99
N ALA A 104 9.98 -0.87 6.70
CA ALA A 104 9.23 -1.96 6.06
C ALA A 104 9.80 -2.32 4.69
N HIS A 105 10.14 -1.31 3.88
CA HIS A 105 10.79 -1.49 2.58
C HIS A 105 12.13 -2.21 2.70
N GLN A 106 13.02 -1.75 3.59
CA GLN A 106 14.33 -2.37 3.80
C GLN A 106 14.23 -3.84 4.24
N PHE A 107 13.31 -4.15 5.16
CA PHE A 107 13.11 -5.54 5.59
C PHE A 107 12.44 -6.40 4.53
N LEU A 108 11.57 -5.83 3.69
CA LEU A 108 10.96 -6.55 2.57
C LEU A 108 12.03 -6.98 1.57
N ASP A 109 12.96 -6.10 1.22
CA ASP A 109 14.08 -6.40 0.33
C ASP A 109 15.00 -7.49 0.89
N LYS A 110 15.40 -7.35 2.18
CA LYS A 110 16.18 -8.38 2.88
C LYS A 110 15.45 -9.73 2.93
N SER A 111 14.14 -9.71 3.14
CA SER A 111 13.33 -10.93 3.18
C SER A 111 13.25 -11.59 1.80
N GLY A 112 13.13 -10.79 0.74
CA GLY A 112 13.18 -11.28 -0.64
C GLY A 112 14.53 -11.88 -1.01
N GLU A 113 15.62 -11.24 -0.59
CA GLU A 113 16.98 -11.75 -0.81
C GLU A 113 17.18 -13.10 -0.11
N LEU A 114 16.84 -13.18 1.19
CA LEU A 114 16.94 -14.42 1.96
C LEU A 114 16.07 -15.53 1.34
N ALA A 115 14.83 -15.20 0.96
CA ALA A 115 13.94 -16.12 0.28
C ALA A 115 14.53 -16.66 -1.02
N ARG A 116 15.20 -15.81 -1.81
CA ARG A 116 15.82 -16.26 -3.07
C ARG A 116 17.09 -17.09 -2.85
N ARG A 117 17.95 -16.73 -1.89
CA ARG A 117 19.21 -17.44 -1.61
C ARG A 117 18.98 -18.80 -0.97
N GLU A 118 18.13 -18.86 0.05
CA GLU A 118 17.98 -20.04 0.89
C GLU A 118 16.77 -20.89 0.52
N PHE A 119 15.74 -20.29 -0.10
CA PHE A 119 14.43 -20.92 -0.36
C PHE A 119 13.96 -20.71 -1.81
N SER A 120 14.89 -20.94 -2.75
CA SER A 120 14.81 -20.52 -4.15
C SER A 120 13.62 -21.08 -4.94
N ALA A 121 13.08 -22.25 -4.54
CA ALA A 121 11.97 -22.92 -5.21
C ALA A 121 10.70 -22.05 -5.33
N GLY A 122 10.42 -21.20 -4.33
CA GLY A 122 9.28 -20.29 -4.34
C GLY A 122 9.52 -18.95 -5.04
N CYS A 123 10.65 -18.78 -5.72
CA CYS A 123 11.02 -17.55 -6.43
C CYS A 123 11.01 -17.77 -7.95
N CYS A 124 9.91 -18.33 -8.46
CA CYS A 124 9.67 -18.53 -9.88
C CYS A 124 8.44 -17.74 -10.34
N PHE A 125 8.34 -17.47 -11.63
CA PHE A 125 7.09 -16.98 -12.22
C PHE A 125 6.08 -18.12 -12.36
N ASP A 126 4.82 -17.86 -11.99
CA ASP A 126 3.76 -18.84 -12.14
C ASP A 126 3.36 -18.93 -13.60
N PHE A 127 3.50 -20.11 -14.21
CA PHE A 127 3.00 -20.37 -15.56
C PHE A 127 1.63 -21.05 -15.48
N ARG A 128 0.58 -20.36 -15.90
CA ARG A 128 -0.79 -20.86 -15.96
C ARG A 128 -1.55 -20.18 -17.09
N ASP A 129 -2.53 -20.87 -17.67
CA ASP A 129 -3.37 -20.35 -18.75
C ASP A 129 -2.57 -19.81 -19.95
N ASP A 130 -1.53 -20.55 -20.34
CA ASP A 130 -0.55 -20.19 -21.38
C ASP A 130 0.14 -18.83 -21.17
N ALA A 131 0.30 -18.40 -19.91
CA ALA A 131 0.93 -17.13 -19.58
C ALA A 131 1.74 -17.18 -18.28
N TYR A 132 2.78 -16.35 -18.20
CA TYR A 132 3.53 -16.13 -16.97
C TYR A 132 2.92 -15.01 -16.15
N HIS A 133 2.91 -15.18 -14.83
CA HIS A 133 2.35 -14.20 -13.91
C HIS A 133 3.39 -13.77 -12.89
N GLN A 134 3.54 -12.46 -12.74
CA GLN A 134 4.32 -11.86 -11.66
C GLN A 134 3.43 -11.73 -10.42
N ALA A 135 3.60 -12.61 -9.44
CA ALA A 135 2.84 -12.61 -8.18
C ALA A 135 3.70 -12.37 -6.92
N CYS A 136 5.03 -12.31 -7.06
CA CYS A 136 5.94 -12.04 -5.92
C CYS A 136 5.57 -10.73 -5.20
N PRO A 137 5.22 -10.76 -3.90
CA PRO A 137 4.85 -9.55 -3.17
C PRO A 137 5.98 -8.52 -3.10
N VAL A 138 7.24 -8.96 -3.06
CA VAL A 138 8.39 -8.04 -3.11
C VAL A 138 8.38 -7.27 -4.43
N ALA A 139 8.23 -7.94 -5.57
CA ALA A 139 8.23 -7.29 -6.88
C ALA A 139 7.04 -6.32 -7.04
N LEU A 140 5.87 -6.71 -6.54
CA LEU A 140 4.65 -5.92 -6.61
C LEU A 140 4.68 -4.70 -5.68
N ALA A 141 5.25 -4.82 -4.48
CA ALA A 141 5.37 -3.71 -3.53
C ALA A 141 6.19 -2.53 -4.07
N HIS A 142 7.07 -2.75 -5.05
CA HIS A 142 7.85 -1.72 -5.74
C HIS A 142 7.10 -1.00 -6.85
N SER A 143 5.87 -1.42 -7.17
CA SER A 143 4.95 -0.69 -8.05
C SER A 143 3.75 -0.23 -7.23
N ARG A 144 3.69 1.06 -6.94
CA ARG A 144 2.69 1.66 -6.05
C ARG A 144 1.42 2.00 -6.85
N VAL A 145 0.70 0.94 -7.24
CA VAL A 145 -0.60 1.03 -7.89
C VAL A 145 -1.62 0.23 -7.10
N GLY A 146 -2.81 0.79 -6.92
CA GLY A 146 -3.93 0.17 -6.24
C GLY A 146 -5.25 0.49 -6.91
N MET A 147 -6.31 -0.11 -6.36
CA MET A 147 -7.68 0.08 -6.81
C MET A 147 -8.50 0.69 -5.69
N SER A 148 -9.29 1.70 -6.00
CA SER A 148 -10.26 2.27 -5.07
C SER A 148 -11.63 2.28 -5.73
N ALA A 149 -12.61 1.73 -5.03
CA ALA A 149 -13.97 1.66 -5.52
C ALA A 149 -14.83 2.79 -4.93
N GLY A 150 -15.65 3.41 -5.78
CA GLY A 150 -16.64 4.41 -5.41
C GLY A 150 -18.04 3.80 -5.41
N PHE A 151 -18.82 4.05 -4.36
CA PHE A 151 -20.17 3.50 -4.20
C PHE A 151 -21.17 4.56 -3.75
N VAL A 152 -22.45 4.38 -4.14
CA VAL A 152 -23.59 5.03 -3.51
C VAL A 152 -24.25 4.05 -2.57
N ILE A 153 -24.30 4.39 -1.28
CA ILE A 153 -24.98 3.56 -0.28
C ILE A 153 -26.48 3.86 -0.37
N LYS A 154 -27.29 2.83 -0.62
CA LYS A 154 -28.75 2.91 -0.71
C LYS A 154 -29.41 2.60 0.62
N GLN A 155 -28.87 1.62 1.35
CA GLN A 155 -29.36 1.22 2.67
C GLN A 155 -28.20 0.89 3.60
N SER A 156 -28.35 1.31 4.85
CA SER A 156 -27.41 0.97 5.93
C SER A 156 -28.06 1.09 7.29
N HIS A 157 -27.48 0.44 8.29
CA HIS A 157 -27.91 0.55 9.68
C HIS A 157 -26.72 0.69 10.64
N CYS A 158 -26.97 1.23 11.83
CA CYS A 158 -26.01 1.28 12.92
C CYS A 158 -25.75 -0.14 13.46
N SER A 159 -24.49 -0.53 13.62
CA SER A 159 -24.13 -1.84 14.18
C SER A 159 -24.53 -2.04 15.65
N VAL A 160 -24.74 -0.96 16.41
CA VAL A 160 -25.05 -1.02 17.85
C VAL A 160 -26.55 -1.13 18.10
N CYS A 161 -27.39 -0.37 17.39
CA CYS A 161 -28.83 -0.33 17.64
C CYS A 161 -29.70 -0.77 16.46
N GLY A 162 -29.12 -1.05 15.29
CA GLY A 162 -29.85 -1.48 14.10
C GLY A 162 -30.70 -0.40 13.42
N LYS A 163 -30.72 0.84 13.93
CA LYS A 163 -31.47 1.96 13.34
C LYS A 163 -30.73 2.57 12.15
N ASP A 164 -31.43 3.38 11.37
CA ASP A 164 -30.80 4.24 10.37
C ASP A 164 -29.70 5.10 11.04
N PRO A 165 -28.47 5.17 10.49
CA PRO A 165 -27.40 5.99 11.03
C PRO A 165 -27.75 7.47 11.14
N GLU A 166 -28.67 7.99 10.32
CA GLU A 166 -29.14 9.38 10.38
C GLU A 166 -30.16 9.61 11.50
N GLU A 167 -30.79 8.55 12.01
CA GLU A 167 -31.82 8.58 13.06
C GLU A 167 -31.30 8.13 14.44
N CYS A 168 -30.00 7.90 14.58
CA CYS A 168 -29.40 7.44 15.83
C CYS A 168 -28.27 8.37 16.31
N GLU A 169 -28.05 8.40 17.63
CA GLU A 169 -26.98 9.20 18.24
C GLU A 169 -25.61 8.49 18.26
N HIS A 170 -25.54 7.26 17.73
CA HIS A 170 -24.30 6.49 17.70
C HIS A 170 -23.36 6.99 16.61
N ILE A 171 -22.16 7.42 17.02
CA ILE A 171 -21.16 7.97 16.11
C ILE A 171 -20.24 6.83 15.64
N SER A 172 -20.16 6.63 14.32
CA SER A 172 -19.24 5.67 13.72
C SER A 172 -17.80 5.88 14.22
N GLY A 173 -17.16 4.79 14.64
CA GLY A 173 -15.83 4.78 15.20
C GLY A 173 -15.76 4.89 16.73
N ARG A 174 -16.84 5.27 17.43
CA ARG A 174 -16.89 5.26 18.91
C ARG A 174 -17.23 3.87 19.47
N VAL A 175 -16.90 3.63 20.73
CA VAL A 175 -17.19 2.38 21.44
C VAL A 175 -18.40 2.56 22.34
N TYR A 176 -19.33 1.63 22.28
CA TYR A 176 -20.54 1.53 23.10
C TYR A 176 -20.62 0.10 23.61
N ASP A 177 -20.70 -0.10 24.92
CA ASP A 177 -20.78 -1.43 25.57
C ASP A 177 -19.71 -2.44 25.11
N GLY A 178 -18.49 -1.95 24.86
CA GLY A 178 -17.36 -2.77 24.40
C GLY A 178 -17.32 -3.01 22.89
N GLU A 179 -18.36 -2.60 22.16
CA GLU A 179 -18.44 -2.74 20.71
C GLU A 179 -18.18 -1.42 19.99
N ARG A 180 -17.42 -1.46 18.89
CA ARG A 180 -17.19 -0.27 18.07
C ARG A 180 -18.36 -0.08 17.11
N CYS A 181 -19.03 1.07 17.20
CA CYS A 181 -20.07 1.45 16.26
C CYS A 181 -19.50 1.58 14.84
N CYS A 182 -20.08 0.86 13.90
CA CYS A 182 -19.84 1.00 12.48
C CYS A 182 -21.16 1.10 11.71
N ARG A 183 -21.09 1.70 10.52
CA ARG A 183 -22.20 1.70 9.57
C ARG A 183 -22.18 0.38 8.80
N VAL A 184 -23.19 -0.46 9.01
CA VAL A 184 -23.37 -1.71 8.28
C VAL A 184 -24.13 -1.38 7.01
N ILE A 185 -23.46 -1.52 5.86
CA ILE A 185 -24.05 -1.27 4.55
C ILE A 185 -24.74 -2.56 4.08
N THR A 186 -26.05 -2.49 3.84
CA THR A 186 -26.85 -3.63 3.36
C THR A 186 -27.18 -3.54 1.89
N GLU A 187 -27.19 -2.34 1.31
CA GLU A 187 -27.40 -2.12 -0.10
C GLU A 187 -26.53 -0.96 -0.59
N ALA A 188 -25.77 -1.20 -1.67
CA ALA A 188 -24.95 -0.19 -2.31
C ALA A 188 -24.84 -0.44 -3.82
N GLU A 189 -24.72 0.64 -4.57
CA GLU A 189 -24.50 0.66 -6.01
C GLU A 189 -23.04 1.03 -6.29
N LEU A 190 -22.32 0.18 -7.03
CA LEU A 190 -20.95 0.47 -7.49
C LEU A 190 -21.02 1.50 -8.61
N LEU A 191 -20.30 2.61 -8.44
CA LEU A 191 -20.18 3.64 -9.47
C LEU A 191 -18.96 3.43 -10.34
N GLU A 192 -17.81 3.24 -9.70
CA GLU A 192 -16.52 3.17 -10.39
C GLU A 192 -15.50 2.35 -9.61
N VAL A 193 -14.48 1.90 -10.34
CA VAL A 193 -13.22 1.42 -9.77
C VAL A 193 -12.10 2.18 -10.46
N SER A 194 -11.36 2.95 -9.67
CA SER A 194 -10.29 3.82 -10.15
C SER A 194 -8.92 3.22 -9.82
N LEU A 195 -8.00 3.28 -10.77
CA LEU A 195 -6.59 2.99 -10.52
C LEU A 195 -5.94 4.20 -9.87
N VAL A 196 -5.30 4.00 -8.72
CA VAL A 196 -4.81 5.10 -7.87
C VAL A 196 -3.45 4.78 -7.28
N GLU A 197 -2.72 5.83 -6.89
CA GLU A 197 -1.46 5.72 -6.16
C GLU A 197 -1.67 5.18 -4.74
N ARG A 198 -2.66 5.72 -4.03
CA ARG A 198 -2.99 5.38 -2.63
C ARG A 198 -4.46 5.02 -2.50
N PRO A 199 -4.81 3.72 -2.47
CA PRO A 199 -6.19 3.28 -2.32
C PRO A 199 -6.72 3.56 -0.91
N ASN A 200 -8.03 3.76 -0.79
CA ASN A 200 -8.68 3.99 0.51
C ASN A 200 -8.56 2.76 1.45
N GLN A 201 -8.56 1.56 0.87
CA GLN A 201 -8.14 0.33 1.56
C GLN A 201 -6.66 0.07 1.22
N PRO A 202 -5.70 0.21 2.15
CA PRO A 202 -4.28 0.17 1.84
C PRO A 202 -3.81 -1.06 1.07
N ASP A 203 -4.35 -2.23 1.42
CA ASP A 203 -4.01 -3.51 0.79
C ASP A 203 -4.74 -3.78 -0.54
N ALA A 204 -5.59 -2.87 -1.03
CA ALA A 204 -6.21 -2.99 -2.35
C ALA A 204 -5.18 -2.68 -3.47
N ARG A 205 -4.12 -3.48 -3.51
CA ARG A 205 -2.99 -3.41 -4.44
C ARG A 205 -3.11 -4.51 -5.50
N ILE A 206 -2.33 -4.38 -6.57
CA ILE A 206 -2.22 -5.43 -7.58
C ILE A 206 -1.52 -6.65 -6.97
N HIS A 207 -2.19 -7.80 -6.96
CA HIS A 207 -1.66 -9.06 -6.42
C HIS A 207 -0.99 -9.94 -7.48
N SER A 208 -1.30 -9.72 -8.76
CA SER A 208 -0.59 -10.34 -9.87
C SER A 208 -0.86 -9.59 -11.16
N TYR A 209 0.06 -9.66 -12.10
CA TYR A 209 -0.17 -9.28 -13.49
C TYR A 209 0.51 -10.27 -14.44
N THR A 210 0.00 -10.33 -15.66
CA THR A 210 0.54 -11.19 -16.71
C THR A 210 1.74 -10.53 -17.38
N LEU A 211 2.80 -11.31 -17.59
CA LEU A 211 3.95 -10.90 -18.37
C LEU A 211 3.72 -11.23 -19.84
N THR A 212 3.96 -10.25 -20.69
CA THR A 212 3.79 -10.43 -22.14
C THR A 212 4.95 -11.23 -22.71
N ARG A 213 4.69 -11.93 -23.83
CA ARG A 213 5.75 -12.60 -24.61
C ARG A 213 6.89 -11.65 -24.94
N SER A 214 6.57 -10.44 -25.42
CA SER A 214 7.56 -9.42 -25.79
C SER A 214 8.48 -9.03 -24.64
N GLU A 215 7.96 -8.81 -23.43
CA GLU A 215 8.76 -8.45 -22.26
C GLU A 215 9.72 -9.58 -21.86
N LEU A 216 9.24 -10.83 -21.91
CA LEU A 216 10.04 -12.01 -21.56
C LEU A 216 11.13 -12.29 -22.60
N TYR A 217 10.82 -12.25 -23.89
CA TYR A 217 11.83 -12.39 -24.94
C TYR A 217 12.90 -11.30 -24.86
N ALA A 218 12.49 -10.04 -24.63
CA ALA A 218 13.43 -8.93 -24.48
C ALA A 218 14.36 -9.10 -23.26
N SER A 219 13.86 -9.73 -22.18
CA SER A 219 14.62 -9.88 -20.93
C SER A 219 15.47 -11.14 -20.87
N LEU A 220 15.01 -12.26 -21.46
CA LEU A 220 15.61 -13.59 -21.34
C LEU A 220 16.39 -14.03 -22.58
N GLY A 221 16.17 -13.39 -23.73
CA GLY A 221 16.91 -13.63 -24.96
C GLY A 221 16.57 -14.94 -25.67
N GLU A 222 17.45 -15.36 -26.58
CA GLU A 222 17.23 -16.46 -27.54
C GLU A 222 17.10 -17.85 -26.90
N GLY A 223 17.58 -18.03 -25.67
CA GLY A 223 17.49 -19.29 -24.92
C GLY A 223 16.13 -19.54 -24.26
N PHE A 224 15.22 -18.56 -24.31
CA PHE A 224 13.91 -18.67 -23.67
C PHE A 224 12.94 -19.52 -24.49
N ALA A 225 12.44 -20.59 -23.88
CA ALA A 225 11.35 -21.42 -24.40
C ALA A 225 10.06 -21.17 -23.61
N TRP A 226 8.95 -20.94 -24.32
CA TRP A 226 7.66 -20.72 -23.69
C TRP A 226 7.24 -21.93 -22.84
N GLY A 227 6.77 -21.68 -21.61
CA GLY A 227 6.36 -22.72 -20.65
C GLY A 227 7.49 -23.32 -19.81
N MET A 228 8.75 -22.92 -20.01
CA MET A 228 9.85 -23.33 -19.12
C MET A 228 9.74 -22.68 -17.74
N THR A 229 10.33 -23.30 -16.71
CA THR A 229 10.46 -22.65 -15.39
C THR A 229 11.40 -21.46 -15.48
N ILE A 230 10.93 -20.29 -15.06
CA ILE A 230 11.72 -19.06 -15.00
C ILE A 230 11.88 -18.66 -13.53
N SER A 231 13.12 -18.63 -13.05
CA SER A 231 13.45 -18.06 -11.74
C SER A 231 13.50 -16.53 -11.80
N CYS A 232 13.04 -15.88 -10.73
CA CYS A 232 13.16 -14.43 -10.54
C CYS A 232 14.35 -14.12 -9.62
N ASP A 233 15.35 -13.42 -10.17
CA ASP A 233 16.56 -12.99 -9.44
C ASP A 233 16.54 -11.50 -9.03
N ARG A 234 15.38 -10.85 -9.10
CA ARG A 234 15.24 -9.42 -8.78
C ARG A 234 15.87 -9.06 -7.43
N CYS A 235 15.59 -9.86 -6.40
CA CYS A 235 16.03 -9.60 -5.03
C CYS A 235 17.54 -9.85 -4.79
N LEU A 236 18.27 -10.39 -5.76
CA LEU A 236 19.73 -10.52 -5.69
C LEU A 236 20.46 -9.28 -6.22
N ASN A 237 19.71 -8.32 -6.78
CA ASN A 237 20.25 -7.09 -7.37
C ASN A 237 19.92 -5.88 -6.49
N PRO A 238 20.68 -4.77 -6.61
CA PRO A 238 20.35 -3.52 -5.92
C PRO A 238 18.91 -3.07 -6.22
N CYS A 239 18.23 -2.57 -5.18
CA CYS A 239 16.88 -2.04 -5.29
C CYS A 239 16.85 -0.84 -6.25
N ARG A 240 15.90 -0.82 -7.18
CA ARG A 240 15.71 0.27 -8.16
C ARG A 240 14.81 1.40 -7.65
N GLY A 241 14.43 1.36 -6.37
CA GLY A 241 13.45 2.27 -5.78
C GLY A 241 12.01 1.92 -6.14
N LEU A 242 11.09 2.81 -5.76
CA LEU A 242 9.66 2.64 -5.94
C LEU A 242 9.18 3.35 -7.22
N SER A 243 8.31 2.69 -7.97
CA SER A 243 7.60 3.25 -9.11
C SER A 243 6.19 3.69 -8.69
N TYR A 244 5.76 4.86 -9.15
CA TYR A 244 4.42 5.41 -8.92
C TYR A 244 3.73 5.67 -10.27
N PRO A 245 3.21 4.64 -10.96
CA PRO A 245 2.72 4.78 -12.33
C PRO A 245 1.52 5.72 -12.49
N MET A 246 0.79 5.95 -11.40
CA MET A 246 -0.40 6.81 -11.37
C MET A 246 -0.11 8.25 -10.92
N ARG A 247 1.16 8.58 -10.62
CA ARG A 247 1.57 9.94 -10.28
C ARG A 247 1.89 10.68 -11.57
N ASN A 248 1.06 11.66 -11.94
CA ASN A 248 1.38 12.55 -13.06
C ASN A 248 2.71 13.26 -12.79
N THR A 249 3.72 12.98 -13.62
CA THR A 249 5.00 13.70 -13.68
C THR A 249 4.86 15.02 -14.42
#